data_AF-A0A7C1BZY8-F1
#
_entry.id   AF-A0A7C1BZY8-F1
#
_cell.length_a   1.000
_cell.length_b   1.000
_cell.length_c   1.000
_cell.angle_alpha   90.00
_cell.angle_beta   90.00
_cell.angle_gamma   90.00
#
_symmetry.space_group_name_H-M   'P 1'
#
loop_
_entity.id
_entity.type
_entity.pdbx_description
1 polymer ?
#
loop_
_entity_poly.entity_id
_entity_poly.type
_entity_poly.pdbx_seq_one_letter_code
_entity_poly.pdbx_strand_id
1 'polypeptide(L)'
;MQKPFILLLILLAFIFSGCYKVNKDIVKKPVNLIPKDKMAGILTDMELIEGAVVYNRTHYPEYTDIEKSYYEVLFDHYHVTKSQIKASLNYYNSQGDEVAKIYDKVLSKLSEEQGILNEEIRKKENKKFRDENNYEDNPFLYRENNFGNLCINPFI
;
A
#
# COMPACT_ATOMS: atom_id res chain seq x y z
N MET A 1 16.74 25.88 52.40
CA MET A 1 16.06 25.55 51.11
C MET A 1 16.85 24.50 50.30
N GLN A 2 17.39 23.43 50.92
CA GLN A 2 18.27 22.45 50.24
C GLN A 2 17.61 21.09 49.95
N LYS A 3 16.45 20.82 50.57
CA LYS A 3 15.66 19.60 50.36
C LYS A 3 15.15 19.37 48.92
N PRO A 4 14.76 20.40 48.12
CA PRO A 4 14.28 20.14 46.76
C PRO A 4 15.43 19.76 45.81
N PHE A 5 16.66 20.24 46.07
CA PHE A 5 17.82 19.95 45.24
C PHE A 5 18.28 18.49 45.39
N ILE A 6 18.27 17.96 46.62
CA ILE A 6 18.57 16.55 46.89
C ILE A 6 17.53 15.63 46.23
N LEU A 7 16.25 16.02 46.27
CA LEU A 7 15.16 15.27 45.65
C LEU A 7 15.26 15.26 44.12
N LEU A 8 15.66 16.38 43.52
CA LEU A 8 15.96 16.50 42.09
C LEU A 8 17.14 15.60 41.67
N LEU A 9 18.18 15.52 42.51
CA LEU A 9 19.38 14.72 42.23
C LEU A 9 19.10 13.21 42.34
N ILE A 10 18.24 12.80 43.26
CA ILE A 10 17.74 11.42 43.38
C ILE A 10 16.87 11.05 42.18
N LEU A 11 15.99 11.94 41.74
CA LEU A 11 15.15 11.74 40.55
C LEU A 11 16.03 11.58 39.29
N LEU A 12 17.07 12.41 39.16
CA LEU A 12 18.01 12.36 38.05
C LEU A 12 18.84 11.06 38.06
N ALA A 13 19.29 10.60 39.23
CA ALA A 13 20.02 9.33 39.37
C ALA A 13 19.15 8.11 39.01
N PHE A 14 17.84 8.17 39.24
CA PHE A 14 16.89 7.12 38.84
C PHE A 14 16.69 7.01 37.33
N ILE A 15 16.91 8.10 36.58
CA ILE A 15 16.80 8.08 35.11
C ILE A 15 18.02 7.39 34.48
N PHE A 16 19.20 7.48 35.10
CA PHE A 16 20.44 6.90 34.57
C PHE A 16 20.68 5.43 34.97
N SER A 17 19.87 4.84 35.85
CA SER A 17 19.99 3.42 36.24
C SER A 17 19.34 2.44 35.25
N GLY A 18 18.82 2.94 34.12
CA GLY A 18 18.27 2.14 33.03
C GLY A 18 19.34 1.32 32.30
N CYS A 19 19.72 0.18 32.88
CA CYS A 19 20.51 -0.84 32.17
C CYS A 19 19.59 -1.58 31.21
N TYR A 20 19.50 -1.13 29.95
CA TYR A 20 18.86 -1.92 28.91
C TYR A 20 19.83 -3.04 28.50
N LYS A 21 19.72 -4.21 29.14
CA LYS A 21 20.24 -5.43 28.51
C LYS A 21 19.36 -5.68 27.30
N VAL A 22 19.89 -5.43 26.10
CA VAL A 22 19.36 -6.05 24.88
C VAL A 22 19.59 -7.55 25.06
N ASN A 23 18.64 -8.22 25.69
CA ASN A 23 18.48 -9.65 25.50
C ASN A 23 18.18 -9.80 24.02
N LYS A 24 19.21 -10.05 23.21
CA LYS A 24 19.00 -10.67 21.91
C LYS A 24 18.46 -12.04 22.22
N ASP A 25 17.15 -12.14 22.42
CA ASP A 25 16.47 -13.42 22.39
C ASP A 25 16.86 -14.05 21.06
N ILE A 26 17.69 -15.09 21.12
CA ILE A 26 18.19 -15.78 19.94
C ILE A 26 17.00 -16.53 19.37
N VAL A 27 16.20 -15.86 18.55
CA VAL A 27 15.13 -16.49 17.80
C VAL A 27 15.80 -17.50 16.87
N LYS A 28 15.59 -18.78 17.16
CA LYS A 28 16.19 -19.86 16.39
C LYS A 28 15.70 -19.78 14.95
N LYS A 29 16.64 -19.88 14.01
CA LYS A 29 16.31 -19.95 12.58
C LYS A 29 15.41 -21.17 12.33
N PRO A 30 14.18 -20.98 11.80
CA PRO A 30 13.30 -22.09 11.49
C PRO A 30 13.90 -22.95 10.37
N VAL A 31 13.68 -24.27 10.45
CA VAL A 31 14.17 -25.24 9.43
C VAL A 31 13.62 -24.90 8.05
N ASN A 32 12.34 -24.52 7.98
CA ASN A 32 11.64 -24.18 6.74
C ASN A 32 11.50 -22.67 6.55
N LEU A 33 12.60 -21.92 6.74
CA LEU A 33 12.61 -20.47 6.58
C LEU A 33 12.22 -20.07 5.14
N ILE A 34 11.17 -19.26 5.02
CA ILE A 34 10.76 -18.67 3.74
C ILE A 34 11.82 -17.65 3.30
N PRO A 35 12.38 -17.72 2.08
CA PRO A 35 13.35 -16.74 1.58
C PRO A 35 12.81 -15.30 1.60
N LYS A 36 13.68 -14.32 1.85
CA LYS A 36 13.30 -12.90 2.01
C LYS A 36 12.46 -12.37 0.83
N ASP A 37 12.87 -12.65 -0.40
CA ASP A 37 12.14 -12.20 -1.58
C ASP A 37 10.75 -12.84 -1.71
N LYS A 38 10.64 -14.11 -1.34
CA LYS A 38 9.36 -14.83 -1.29
C LYS A 38 8.48 -14.29 -0.15
N MET A 39 9.07 -13.98 1.00
CA MET A 39 8.37 -13.33 2.12
C MET A 39 7.83 -11.97 1.72
N ALA A 40 8.60 -11.15 1.01
CA ALA A 40 8.13 -9.87 0.51
C ALA A 40 6.93 -10.05 -0.44
N GLY A 41 6.96 -11.02 -1.35
CA GLY A 41 5.80 -11.35 -2.19
C GLY A 41 4.57 -11.77 -1.38
N ILE A 42 4.75 -12.68 -0.42
CA ILE A 42 3.67 -13.13 0.47
C ILE A 42 3.06 -11.94 1.22
N LEU A 43 3.88 -11.09 1.82
CA LEU A 43 3.39 -9.93 2.59
C LEU A 43 2.68 -8.92 1.69
N THR A 44 3.18 -8.66 0.47
CA THR A 44 2.47 -7.82 -0.51
C THR A 44 1.06 -8.35 -0.77
N ASP A 45 0.92 -9.64 -1.05
CA ASP A 45 -0.40 -10.23 -1.33
C ASP A 45 -1.30 -10.25 -0.08
N MET A 46 -0.72 -10.40 1.12
CA MET A 46 -1.47 -10.24 2.37
C MET A 46 -2.03 -8.82 2.53
N GLU A 47 -1.25 -7.77 2.27
CA GLU A 47 -1.73 -6.38 2.33
C GLU A 47 -2.86 -6.11 1.31
N LEU A 48 -2.75 -6.68 0.11
CA LEU A 48 -3.81 -6.62 -0.91
C LEU A 48 -5.09 -7.34 -0.45
N ILE A 49 -4.95 -8.51 0.17
CA ILE A 49 -6.08 -9.26 0.74
C ILE A 49 -6.78 -8.44 1.82
N GLU A 50 -6.04 -7.83 2.75
CA GLU A 50 -6.62 -6.99 3.80
C GLU A 50 -7.37 -5.80 3.20
N GLY A 51 -6.79 -5.13 2.19
CA GLY A 51 -7.46 -4.06 1.45
C GLY A 51 -8.77 -4.53 0.79
N ALA A 52 -8.74 -5.68 0.11
CA ALA A 52 -9.91 -6.26 -0.53
C ALA A 52 -11.00 -6.67 0.48
N VAL A 53 -10.60 -7.22 1.63
CA VAL A 53 -11.51 -7.61 2.71
C VAL A 53 -12.21 -6.39 3.30
N VAL A 54 -11.47 -5.30 3.56
CA VAL A 54 -12.07 -4.04 4.02
C VAL A 54 -13.05 -3.49 2.98
N TYR A 55 -12.65 -3.45 1.71
CA TYR A 55 -13.52 -3.01 0.62
C TYR A 55 -14.81 -3.83 0.54
N ASN A 56 -14.70 -5.16 0.57
CA ASN A 56 -15.84 -6.07 0.48
C ASN A 56 -16.76 -5.97 1.70
N ARG A 57 -16.23 -5.83 2.92
CA ARG A 57 -17.06 -5.62 4.11
C ARG A 57 -17.92 -4.36 4.02
N THR A 58 -17.46 -3.34 3.30
CA THR A 58 -18.21 -2.10 3.08
C THR A 58 -19.20 -2.19 1.91
N HIS A 59 -18.82 -2.82 0.80
CA HIS A 59 -19.61 -2.80 -0.44
C HIS A 59 -20.49 -4.03 -0.65
N TYR A 60 -20.12 -5.16 -0.03
CA TYR A 60 -20.76 -6.47 -0.20
C TYR A 60 -20.84 -7.24 1.14
N PRO A 61 -21.54 -6.69 2.16
CA PRO A 61 -21.58 -7.24 3.52
C PRO A 61 -22.17 -8.65 3.63
N GLU A 62 -22.89 -9.12 2.61
CA GLU A 62 -23.43 -10.48 2.52
C GLU A 62 -22.36 -11.56 2.34
N TYR A 63 -21.14 -11.21 1.91
CA TYR A 63 -20.03 -12.14 1.74
C TYR A 63 -19.11 -12.14 2.97
N THR A 64 -19.50 -12.89 4.01
CA THR A 64 -18.82 -12.89 5.31
C THR A 64 -17.50 -13.66 5.34
N ASP A 65 -17.32 -14.64 4.44
CA ASP A 65 -16.22 -15.63 4.52
C ASP A 65 -15.14 -15.43 3.43
N ILE A 66 -15.16 -14.29 2.74
CA ILE A 66 -14.27 -14.05 1.59
C ILE A 66 -12.78 -13.97 1.98
N GLU A 67 -12.50 -13.47 3.18
CA GLU A 67 -11.15 -13.40 3.76
C GLU A 67 -10.49 -14.78 3.83
N LYS A 68 -11.23 -15.78 4.34
CA LYS A 68 -10.73 -17.14 4.45
C LYS A 68 -10.37 -17.71 3.08
N SER A 69 -11.23 -17.49 2.10
CA SER A 69 -11.03 -17.96 0.72
C SER A 69 -9.78 -17.33 0.09
N TYR A 70 -9.56 -16.03 0.31
CA TYR A 70 -8.35 -15.35 -0.18
C TYR A 70 -7.06 -15.90 0.45
N TYR A 71 -7.05 -16.12 1.75
CA TYR A 71 -5.89 -16.71 2.42
C TYR A 71 -5.63 -18.18 2.00
N GLU A 72 -6.68 -18.97 1.72
CA GLU A 72 -6.53 -20.32 1.16
C GLU A 72 -5.82 -20.29 -0.21
N VAL A 73 -6.21 -19.38 -1.10
CA VAL A 73 -5.55 -19.17 -2.40
C VAL A 73 -4.10 -18.72 -2.22
N LEU A 74 -3.83 -17.80 -1.29
CA LEU A 74 -2.47 -17.34 -1.00
C LEU A 74 -1.56 -18.48 -0.53
N PHE A 75 -2.04 -19.33 0.38
CA PHE A 75 -1.25 -20.46 0.89
C PHE A 75 -0.94 -21.48 -0.20
N ASP A 76 -1.90 -21.75 -1.09
CA ASP A 76 -1.71 -22.64 -2.22
C ASP A 76 -0.71 -22.07 -3.24
N HIS A 77 -0.90 -20.80 -3.64
CA HIS A 77 -0.06 -20.11 -4.61
C HIS A 77 1.42 -20.08 -4.20
N TYR A 78 1.71 -19.82 -2.93
CA TYR A 78 3.09 -19.79 -2.43
C TYR A 78 3.59 -21.15 -1.93
N HIS A 79 2.75 -22.19 -1.86
CA HIS A 79 3.08 -23.46 -1.22
C HIS A 79 3.66 -23.29 0.19
N VAL A 80 2.94 -22.56 1.04
CA VAL A 80 3.34 -22.25 2.43
C VAL A 80 2.18 -22.44 3.38
N THR A 81 2.49 -22.64 4.67
CA THR A 81 1.46 -22.67 5.72
C THR A 81 1.47 -21.38 6.55
N LYS A 82 0.34 -21.07 7.18
CA LYS A 82 0.24 -19.97 8.16
C LYS A 82 1.32 -20.04 9.25
N SER A 83 1.62 -21.24 9.75
CA SER A 83 2.65 -21.43 10.78
C SER A 83 4.06 -21.17 10.25
N GLN A 84 4.34 -21.53 8.99
CA GLN A 84 5.62 -21.27 8.33
C GLN A 84 5.84 -19.78 8.10
N ILE A 85 4.81 -19.05 7.63
CA ILE A 85 4.85 -17.59 7.47
C ILE A 85 5.14 -16.94 8.82
N LYS A 86 4.36 -17.28 9.86
CA LYS A 86 4.53 -16.73 11.21
C LYS A 86 5.94 -16.99 11.76
N ALA A 87 6.45 -18.21 11.66
CA ALA A 87 7.77 -18.57 12.16
C ALA A 87 8.89 -17.81 11.40
N SER A 88 8.76 -17.68 10.08
CA SER A 88 9.73 -16.96 9.25
C SER A 88 9.70 -15.46 9.52
N LEU A 89 8.51 -14.87 9.65
CA LEU A 89 8.35 -13.45 10.00
C LEU A 89 8.91 -13.15 11.39
N ASN A 90 8.66 -14.00 12.38
CA ASN A 90 9.25 -13.85 13.71
C ASN A 90 10.79 -13.87 13.69
N TYR A 91 11.39 -14.73 12.86
CA TYR A 91 12.84 -14.77 12.66
C TYR A 91 13.38 -13.51 11.97
N TYR A 92 12.64 -12.94 11.01
CA TYR A 92 13.03 -11.66 10.40
C TYR A 92 12.86 -10.49 11.36
N ASN A 93 11.78 -10.46 12.15
CA ASN A 93 11.54 -9.41 13.14
C ASN A 93 12.63 -9.34 14.23
N SER A 94 13.29 -10.46 14.54
CA SER A 94 14.45 -10.45 15.46
C SER A 94 15.72 -9.85 14.85
N GLN A 95 15.69 -9.52 13.55
CA GLN A 95 16.78 -8.95 12.77
C GLN A 95 16.29 -7.65 12.11
N GLY A 96 16.35 -6.54 12.84
CA GLY A 96 15.79 -5.24 12.41
C GLY A 96 16.13 -4.84 10.98
N ASP A 97 17.39 -4.94 10.58
CA ASP A 97 17.83 -4.59 9.22
C ASP A 97 17.23 -5.49 8.13
N GLU A 98 16.93 -6.75 8.46
CA GLU A 98 16.42 -7.71 7.50
C GLU A 98 14.91 -7.58 7.31
N VAL A 99 14.16 -7.36 8.39
CA VAL A 99 12.73 -7.08 8.26
C VAL A 99 12.49 -5.74 7.57
N ALA A 100 13.32 -4.72 7.85
CA ALA A 100 13.24 -3.43 7.17
C ALA A 100 13.35 -3.59 5.65
N LYS A 101 14.36 -4.32 5.16
CA LYS A 101 14.53 -4.60 3.72
C LYS A 101 13.37 -5.36 3.10
N ILE A 102 12.74 -6.27 3.84
CA ILE A 102 11.55 -6.99 3.38
C ILE A 102 10.40 -6.00 3.18
N TYR A 103 10.14 -5.13 4.15
CA TYR A 103 9.07 -4.13 4.05
C TYR A 103 9.34 -3.06 3.00
N ASP A 104 10.60 -2.63 2.82
CA ASP A 104 10.97 -1.74 1.71
C ASP A 104 10.58 -2.35 0.35
N LYS A 105 10.80 -3.66 0.20
CA LYS A 105 10.41 -4.39 -1.01
C LYS A 105 8.89 -4.52 -1.15
N VAL A 106 8.16 -4.73 -0.05
CA VAL A 106 6.69 -4.73 -0.05
C VAL A 106 6.15 -3.38 -0.53
N LEU A 107 6.66 -2.28 0.02
CA LEU A 107 6.26 -0.92 -0.37
C LEU A 107 6.59 -0.62 -1.83
N SER A 108 7.75 -1.07 -2.31
CA SER A 108 8.14 -0.93 -3.72
C SER A 108 7.17 -1.65 -4.65
N LYS A 109 6.80 -2.90 -4.34
CA LYS A 109 5.86 -3.70 -5.14
C LYS A 109 4.47 -3.05 -5.20
N LEU A 110 3.93 -2.64 -4.04
CA LEU A 110 2.63 -1.96 -3.98
C LEU A 110 2.63 -0.64 -4.77
N SER A 111 3.75 0.11 -4.71
CA SER A 111 3.90 1.36 -5.47
C SER A 111 3.96 1.12 -6.97
N GLU A 112 4.63 0.05 -7.40
CA GLU A 112 4.68 -0.37 -8.80
C GLU A 112 3.30 -0.77 -9.31
N GLU A 113 2.58 -1.62 -8.59
CA GLU A 113 1.21 -2.04 -8.92
C GLU A 113 0.26 -0.85 -9.02
N GLN A 114 0.32 0.09 -8.07
CA GLN A 114 -0.47 1.32 -8.11
C GLN A 114 -0.12 2.17 -9.35
N GLY A 115 1.16 2.25 -9.71
CA GLY A 115 1.62 2.96 -10.90
C GLY A 115 1.04 2.38 -12.19
N ILE A 116 1.07 1.05 -12.32
CA ILE A 116 0.49 0.31 -13.46
C ILE A 116 -1.02 0.57 -13.54
N LEU A 117 -1.74 0.43 -12.43
CA LEU A 117 -3.18 0.65 -12.37
C LEU A 117 -3.57 2.08 -12.77
N ASN A 118 -2.83 3.08 -12.30
CA ASN A 118 -3.07 4.48 -12.67
C ASN A 118 -2.87 4.74 -14.16
N GLU A 119 -1.86 4.11 -14.77
CA GLU A 119 -1.62 4.22 -16.21
C GLU A 119 -2.77 3.58 -17.01
N GLU A 120 -3.26 2.42 -16.57
CA GLU A 120 -4.42 1.75 -17.19
C GLU A 120 -5.69 2.58 -17.10
N ILE A 121 -5.98 3.17 -15.94
CA ILE A 121 -7.13 4.07 -15.75
C ILE A 121 -7.04 5.24 -16.73
N ARG A 122 -5.88 5.90 -16.81
CA ARG A 122 -5.66 7.02 -17.75
C ARG A 122 -5.88 6.61 -19.21
N LYS A 123 -5.41 5.42 -19.60
CA LYS A 123 -5.64 4.88 -20.95
C LYS A 123 -7.13 4.62 -21.23
N LYS A 124 -7.87 4.08 -20.25
CA LYS A 124 -9.32 3.83 -20.36
C LYS A 124 -10.09 5.14 -20.47
N GLU A 125 -9.77 6.15 -19.67
CA GLU A 125 -10.38 7.48 -19.74
C GLU A 125 -10.12 8.17 -21.07
N ASN A 126 -8.87 8.16 -21.55
CA ASN A 126 -8.53 8.74 -22.85
C ASN A 126 -9.26 8.03 -24.00
N LYS A 127 -9.40 6.70 -23.93
CA LYS A 127 -10.17 5.95 -24.92
C LYS A 127 -11.63 6.35 -24.88
N LYS A 128 -12.25 6.40 -23.70
CA LYS A 128 -13.64 6.85 -23.53
C LYS A 128 -13.86 8.27 -24.07
N PHE A 129 -12.95 9.19 -23.79
CA PHE A 129 -13.01 10.56 -24.33
C PHE A 129 -12.91 10.56 -25.86
N ARG A 130 -12.03 9.73 -26.44
CA ARG A 130 -11.92 9.60 -27.90
C ARG A 130 -13.19 9.00 -28.50
N ASP A 131 -13.77 8.00 -27.85
CA ASP A 131 -14.99 7.32 -28.32
C ASP A 131 -16.22 8.24 -28.18
N GLU A 132 -16.32 9.06 -27.13
CA GLU A 132 -17.40 10.06 -26.94
C GLU A 132 -17.29 11.25 -27.91
N ASN A 133 -16.07 11.65 -28.31
CA ASN A 133 -15.85 12.79 -29.22
C ASN A 133 -15.70 12.40 -30.70
N ASN A 134 -15.59 11.11 -31.01
CA ASN A 134 -15.62 10.60 -32.38
C ASN A 134 -17.07 10.28 -32.77
N TYR A 135 -17.87 11.33 -32.93
CA TYR A 135 -19.23 11.25 -33.43
C TYR A 135 -19.25 11.92 -34.81
N GLU A 136 -19.21 11.09 -35.85
CA GLU A 136 -19.44 11.43 -37.25
C GLU A 136 -20.86 12.03 -37.49
N ASP A 137 -21.63 12.24 -36.41
CA ASP A 137 -22.98 12.80 -36.37
C ASP A 137 -23.16 13.92 -35.31
N ASN A 138 -22.12 14.58 -34.77
CA ASN A 138 -22.31 15.60 -33.70
C ASN A 138 -22.93 16.90 -34.25
N PRO A 139 -24.25 17.15 -34.12
CA PRO A 139 -24.93 18.27 -34.79
C PRO A 139 -24.54 19.61 -34.17
N PHE A 140 -23.84 19.60 -33.04
CA PHE A 140 -23.51 20.77 -32.24
C PHE A 140 -22.11 21.34 -32.50
N LEU A 141 -21.28 20.72 -33.35
CA LEU A 141 -19.97 21.26 -33.71
C LEU A 141 -19.97 22.19 -34.94
N TYR A 142 -21.13 22.44 -35.54
CA TYR A 142 -21.32 23.52 -36.53
C TYR A 142 -22.14 24.66 -35.94
N ARG A 143 -21.59 25.36 -34.95
CA ARG A 143 -21.91 26.78 -34.82
C ARG A 143 -20.84 27.53 -35.60
N GLU A 144 -21.10 27.74 -36.88
CA GLU A 144 -20.33 28.70 -37.67
C GLU A 144 -20.23 30.00 -36.87
N ASN A 145 -19.00 30.46 -36.68
CA ASN A 145 -18.72 31.77 -36.14
C ASN A 145 -19.33 32.81 -37.09
N ASN A 146 -20.57 33.18 -36.85
CA ASN A 146 -21.31 34.17 -37.63
C ASN A 146 -20.89 35.61 -37.26
N PHE A 147 -19.58 35.82 -37.09
CA PHE A 147 -18.94 37.13 -36.92
C PHE A 147 -18.05 37.49 -38.11
N GLY A 148 -18.08 36.71 -39.20
CA GLY A 148 -17.30 36.95 -40.42
C GLY A 148 -17.93 37.91 -41.43
N ASN A 149 -19.20 38.30 -41.27
CA ASN A 149 -19.91 39.15 -42.25
C ASN A 149 -20.50 40.44 -41.64
N LEU A 150 -19.87 41.00 -40.61
CA LEU A 150 -20.05 42.43 -40.32
C LEU A 150 -19.17 43.22 -41.29
N CYS A 151 -19.63 43.31 -42.54
CA CYS A 151 -19.18 44.33 -43.47
C CYS A 151 -19.48 45.70 -42.85
N ILE A 152 -18.51 46.25 -42.12
CA ILE A 152 -18.46 47.69 -41.88
C ILE A 152 -18.19 48.31 -43.24
N ASN A 153 -19.25 48.88 -43.83
CA ASN A 153 -19.12 49.70 -45.01
C ASN A 153 -18.58 51.07 -44.57
N PRO A 154 -17.43 51.54 -45.07
CA PRO A 154 -16.95 52.89 -44.80
C PRO A 154 -17.60 53.88 -45.79
N PHE A 155 -17.88 55.10 -45.31
CA PHE A 155 -18.51 56.25 -46.00
C PHE A 155 -20.04 56.12 -46.18
N ILE A 156 -20.88 57.02 -45.66
CA ILE A 156 -20.83 58.51 -45.64
C ILE A 156 -21.21 59.06 -44.26
#